data_AF-A0A3D1LE20-F1
#
_entry.id   AF-A0A3D1LE20-F1
#
_cell.length_a   1.000
_cell.length_b   1.000
_cell.length_c   1.000
_cell.angle_alpha   90.00
_cell.angle_beta   90.00
_cell.angle_gamma   90.00
#
_symmetry.space_group_name_H-M   'P 1'
#
loop_
_entity.id
_entity.type
_entity.pdbx_description
1 polymer ?
#
loop_
_entity_poly.entity_id
_entity_poly.type
_entity_poly.pdbx_seq_one_letter_code
_entity_poly.pdbx_strand_id
1 'polypeptide(L)' 'MSSLKTRIDHIRTFMEDCRGKQLIFLYQTPDGKEKRGNIDDLISDNGTFLGVLSGNRLEDLDRMLAYEMGTIL' A
#
# COMPACT_ATOMS: atom_id res chain seq x y z
N MET A 1 34.68 15.12 3.21
CA MET A 1 33.84 13.96 3.58
C MET A 1 34.28 12.78 2.74
N SER A 2 34.51 11.59 3.33
CA SER A 2 35.13 10.46 2.63
C SER A 2 34.21 9.92 1.52
N SER A 3 34.79 9.62 0.36
CA SER A 3 34.11 8.99 -0.80
C SER A 3 33.26 7.77 -0.42
N LEU A 4 33.69 7.01 0.60
CA LEU A 4 32.96 5.88 1.14
C LEU A 4 31.59 6.26 1.74
N LYS A 5 31.50 7.39 2.45
CA LYS A 5 30.25 7.86 3.07
C LYS A 5 29.21 8.20 2.00
N THR A 6 29.63 8.90 0.94
CA THR A 6 28.76 9.25 -0.20
C THR A 6 28.24 8.00 -0.93
N ARG A 7 29.07 6.97 -1.10
CA ARG A 7 28.65 5.70 -1.72
C ARG A 7 27.62 4.96 -0.87
N ILE A 8 27.79 4.95 0.45
CA ILE A 8 26.83 4.34 1.38
C ILE A 8 25.49 5.10 1.35
N ASP A 9 25.51 6.43 1.34
CA ASP A 9 24.29 7.24 1.24
C ASP A 9 23.52 6.98 -0.07
N HIS A 10 24.22 6.86 -1.22
CA HIS A 10 23.57 6.50 -2.49
C HIS A 10 22.93 5.12 -2.48
N ILE A 11 23.58 4.12 -1.87
CA ILE A 11 23.00 2.77 -1.75
C ILE A 11 21.75 2.82 -0.87
N ARG A 12 21.76 3.59 0.23
CA ARG A 12 20.57 3.75 1.08
C ARG A 12 19.41 4.37 0.30
N THR A 13 19.64 5.46 -0.41
CA THR A 13 18.61 6.11 -1.23
C THR A 13 18.06 5.17 -2.30
N PHE A 14 18.94 4.43 -2.98
CA PHE A 14 18.50 3.42 -3.94
C PHE A 14 17.65 2.31 -3.30
N MET A 15 18.03 1.82 -2.13
CA MET A 15 17.25 0.82 -1.40
C MET A 15 15.89 1.38 -0.94
N GLU A 16 15.82 2.65 -0.56
CA GLU A 16 14.58 3.35 -0.22
C GLU A 16 13.69 3.52 -1.46
N ASP A 17 14.26 3.84 -2.61
CA ASP A 17 13.55 3.96 -3.90
C ASP A 17 13.06 2.60 -4.40
N CYS A 18 13.82 1.53 -4.16
CA CYS A 18 13.42 0.15 -4.45
C CYS A 18 12.41 -0.41 -3.43
N ARG A 19 12.26 0.21 -2.25
CA ARG A 19 11.29 -0.23 -1.26
C ARG A 19 9.90 0.08 -1.80
N GLY A 20 9.08 -0.96 -1.94
CA GLY A 20 7.68 -0.79 -2.35
C GLY A 20 6.98 0.23 -1.45
N LYS A 21 6.41 1.27 -2.07
CA LYS A 21 5.57 2.27 -1.42
C LYS A 21 4.23 1.63 -1.10
N GLN A 22 3.74 1.85 0.11
CA GLN A 22 2.45 1.32 0.57
C GLN A 22 1.34 1.64 -0.45
N LEU A 23 0.48 0.66 -0.74
CA LEU A 23 -0.68 0.87 -1.60
C LEU A 23 -1.72 1.74 -0.89
N ILE A 24 -2.21 2.73 -1.60
CA ILE A 24 -3.36 3.55 -1.19
C ILE A 24 -4.55 3.17 -2.06
N PHE A 25 -5.60 2.73 -1.40
CA PHE A 25 -6.85 2.29 -1.99
C PHE A 25 -7.90 3.40 -1.90
N LEU A 26 -8.72 3.49 -2.94
CA LEU A 26 -10.03 4.11 -2.91
C LEU A 26 -11.04 3.00 -2.61
N TYR A 27 -11.86 3.19 -1.59
CA TYR A 27 -12.91 2.23 -1.20
C TYR A 27 -14.16 2.96 -0.72
N GLN A 28 -15.29 2.27 -0.77
CA GLN A 28 -16.55 2.75 -0.24
C GLN A 28 -16.85 2.07 1.09
N THR A 29 -17.16 2.83 2.12
CA THR A 29 -17.59 2.30 3.42
C THR A 29 -19.05 1.82 3.37
N PRO A 30 -19.51 1.00 4.34
CA PRO A 30 -20.89 0.51 4.37
C PRO A 30 -21.97 1.60 4.43
N ASP A 31 -21.64 2.79 4.92
CA ASP A 31 -22.53 3.97 4.91
C ASP A 31 -22.53 4.72 3.56
N GLY A 32 -21.87 4.17 2.53
CA GLY A 32 -21.85 4.67 1.17
C GLY A 32 -20.83 5.78 0.89
N LYS A 33 -19.98 6.13 1.86
CA LYS A 33 -18.97 7.19 1.68
C LYS A 33 -17.72 6.65 1.02
N GLU A 34 -17.16 7.41 0.08
CA GLU A 34 -15.84 7.11 -0.47
C GLU A 34 -14.74 7.58 0.47
N LYS A 35 -13.74 6.73 0.69
CA LYS A 35 -12.61 7.00 1.55
C LYS A 35 -11.32 6.52 0.90
N ARG A 36 -10.22 7.13 1.31
CA ARG A 36 -8.86 6.78 0.89
C ARG A 36 -8.10 6.26 2.09
N GLY A 37 -7.40 5.15 1.94
CA GLY A 37 -6.64 4.53 3.02
C GLY A 37 -5.78 3.38 2.54
N ASN A 38 -5.03 2.80 3.46
CA ASN A 38 -4.27 1.58 3.20
C ASN A 38 -5.17 0.33 3.35
N ILE A 39 -4.59 -0.86 3.21
CA ILE A 39 -5.35 -2.12 3.32
C ILE A 39 -5.94 -2.36 4.72
N ASP A 40 -5.23 -1.96 5.78
CA ASP A 40 -5.73 -2.12 7.16
C ASP A 40 -6.94 -1.21 7.41
N ASP A 41 -6.95 0.00 6.82
CA ASP A 41 -8.11 0.91 6.87
C ASP A 41 -9.32 0.32 6.14
N LEU A 42 -9.10 -0.23 4.94
CA LEU A 42 -10.15 -0.85 4.11
C LEU A 42 -10.79 -2.03 4.85
N ILE A 43 -9.99 -2.90 5.45
CA ILE A 43 -10.46 -4.05 6.25
C ILE A 43 -11.21 -3.58 7.49
N SER A 44 -10.66 -2.60 8.21
CA SER A 44 -11.25 -2.09 9.46
C SER A 44 -12.61 -1.44 9.24
N ASP A 45 -12.77 -0.74 8.11
CA ASP A 45 -14.03 -0.10 7.74
C ASP A 45 -15.02 -1.07 7.07
N ASN A 46 -14.65 -2.35 6.87
CA ASN A 46 -15.40 -3.32 6.06
C ASN A 46 -15.79 -2.71 4.69
N GLY A 47 -14.82 -2.04 4.08
CA GLY A 47 -15.00 -1.28 2.86
C GLY A 47 -15.06 -2.16 1.62
N THR A 48 -15.80 -1.70 0.62
CA THR A 48 -15.82 -2.26 -0.73
C THR A 48 -14.73 -1.59 -1.56
N PHE A 49 -13.80 -2.37 -2.10
CA PHE A 49 -12.75 -1.85 -2.95
C PHE A 49 -13.30 -1.18 -4.22
N LEU A 50 -12.76 -0.01 -4.57
CA LEU A 50 -13.09 0.71 -5.80
C LEU A 50 -11.88 0.84 -6.75
N GLY A 51 -10.68 1.06 -6.23
CA GLY A 51 -9.50 1.25 -7.08
C GLY A 51 -8.20 1.51 -6.31
N VAL A 52 -7.07 1.38 -6.99
CA VAL A 52 -5.74 1.73 -6.45
C VAL A 52 -5.37 3.14 -6.91
N LEU A 53 -4.99 4.00 -5.97
CA LEU A 53 -4.62 5.39 -6.24
C LEU A 53 -3.10 5.58 -6.37
N SER A 54 -2.32 4.86 -5.57
CA SER A 54 -0.86 4.97 -5.56
C SER A 54 -0.22 3.79 -4.82
N GLY A 55 1.12 3.72 -4.90
CA GLY A 55 1.93 2.69 -4.27
C GLY A 55 2.27 1.53 -5.21
N ASN A 56 3.13 0.64 -4.74
CA ASN A 56 3.60 -0.52 -5.49
C ASN A 56 4.09 -1.66 -4.57
N ARG A 57 3.77 -1.62 -3.27
CA ARG A 57 4.12 -2.68 -2.33
C ARG A 57 3.25 -3.91 -2.58
N LEU A 58 3.85 -4.98 -3.10
CA LEU A 58 3.16 -6.22 -3.45
C LEU A 58 2.51 -6.91 -2.23
N GLU A 59 3.11 -6.82 -1.04
CA GLU A 59 2.51 -7.37 0.19
C GLU A 59 1.13 -6.77 0.50
N ASP A 60 0.90 -5.50 0.16
CA ASP A 60 -0.42 -4.88 0.33
C ASP A 60 -1.44 -5.42 -0.69
N LEU A 61 -0.97 -5.77 -1.89
CA LEU A 61 -1.81 -6.36 -2.94
C LEU A 61 -2.22 -7.78 -2.54
N ASP A 62 -1.28 -8.58 -2.03
CA ASP A 62 -1.56 -9.95 -1.56
C ASP A 62 -2.61 -9.94 -0.43
N ARG A 63 -2.50 -8.99 0.51
CA ARG A 63 -3.48 -8.80 1.58
C ARG A 63 -4.85 -8.36 1.07
N MET A 64 -4.88 -7.47 0.08
CA MET A 64 -6.12 -7.03 -0.56
C MET A 64 -6.82 -8.18 -1.28
N LEU A 65 -6.08 -8.99 -2.04
CA LEU A 65 -6.64 -10.18 -2.70
C LEU A 65 -7.20 -11.18 -1.69
N ALA A 66 -6.51 -11.40 -0.57
CA ALA A 66 -7.01 -12.28 0.48
C ALA A 66 -8.33 -11.77 1.11
N TYR A 67 -8.45 -10.47 1.33
CA TYR A 67 -9.68 -9.85 1.84
C TYR A 67 -10.86 -10.01 0.87
N GLU A 68 -10.64 -9.72 -0.42
CA GLU A 68 -11.67 -9.88 -1.46
C GLU A 68 -12.09 -11.35 -1.61
N MET A 69 -11.13 -12.29 -1.62
CA MET A 69 -11.44 -13.72 -1.67
C MET A 69 -12.25 -14.20 -0.44
N GLY A 70 -11.97 -13.65 0.75
CA GLY A 70 -12.75 -13.93 1.95
C GLY A 70 -14.16 -13.32 1.93
N THR A 71 -14.38 -12.27 1.15
CA THR A 71 -15.70 -11.63 0.98
C THR A 71 -16.58 -12.35 -0.04
N ILE A 72 -15.97 -13.05 -1.01
CA ILE A 72 -16.66 -13.77 -2.10
C ILE A 72 -17.18 -15.16 -1.66
N LEU A 73 -16.61 -15.75 -0.60
CA LEU A 73 -16.96 -17.08 -0.05
C LEU A 73 -17.97 -16.98 1.10
#